data_AF-A0A0P8AMP4-F1
#
_entry.id   AF-A0A0P8AMP4-F1
#
_cell.length_a   1.000
_cell.length_b   1.000
_cell.length_c   1.000
_cell.angle_alpha   90.00
_cell.angle_beta   90.00
_cell.angle_gamma   90.00
#
_symmetry.space_group_name_H-M   'P 1'
#
loop_
_entity.id
_entity.type
_entity.pdbx_description
1 polymer ?
#
loop_
_entity_poly.entity_id
_entity_poly.type
_entity_poly.pdbx_seq_one_letter_code
_entity_poly.pdbx_strand_id
1 'polypeptide(L)'
;MLKIFNRIRQKLLRENKIGSYLKYAIGEILLVVIGILIALQVNNWNEERKNKQDILTIFSDIQEDLLNDIQEFDLALKWYQKLDSITDHIISGKLTKEDFLNNQDRELFQPGLSYYGILQSDQSYQFLLNSQDKIPLEYKEIMKSLSSLYEEDQYFLNCLFD
;
A
#
# COMPACT_ATOMS: atom_id res chain seq x y z
N MET A 1 -20.25 -39.13 11.71
CA MET A 1 -20.50 -40.09 10.61
C MET A 1 -22.00 -40.29 10.45
N LEU A 2 -22.52 -40.15 9.23
CA LEU A 2 -23.95 -40.34 8.94
C LEU A 2 -24.40 -41.72 9.44
N LYS A 3 -25.52 -41.80 10.18
CA LYS A 3 -26.06 -43.06 10.77
C LYS A 3 -26.23 -44.20 9.74
N ILE A 4 -26.38 -43.85 8.47
CA ILE A 4 -26.55 -44.77 7.35
C ILE A 4 -25.26 -45.58 7.11
N PHE A 5 -24.09 -44.95 7.14
CA PHE A 5 -22.80 -45.64 6.94
C PHE A 5 -22.49 -46.62 8.07
N ASN A 6 -22.81 -46.26 9.31
CA ASN A 6 -22.66 -47.16 10.47
C ASN A 6 -23.50 -48.44 10.34
N ARG A 7 -24.74 -48.33 9.84
CA ARG A 7 -25.64 -49.49 9.63
C ARG A 7 -25.11 -50.43 8.53
N ILE A 8 -24.56 -49.87 7.46
CA ILE A 8 -23.99 -50.64 6.35
C ILE A 8 -22.71 -51.37 6.81
N ARG A 9 -21.88 -50.70 7.62
CA ARG A 9 -20.66 -51.26 8.21
C ARG A 9 -20.95 -52.49 9.08
N GLN A 10 -21.93 -52.39 9.96
CA GLN A 10 -22.35 -53.50 10.82
C GLN A 10 -22.90 -54.69 10.01
N LYS A 11 -23.62 -54.42 8.92
CA LYS A 11 -24.18 -55.46 8.04
C LYS A 11 -23.09 -56.23 7.28
N LEU A 12 -22.08 -55.52 6.75
CA LEU A 12 -20.97 -56.13 5.99
C LEU A 12 -20.01 -56.94 6.85
N LEU A 13 -19.78 -56.51 8.11
CA LEU A 13 -18.99 -57.28 9.09
C LEU A 13 -19.69 -58.57 9.50
N ARG A 14 -21.01 -58.57 9.60
CA ARG A 14 -21.82 -59.76 9.92
C ARG A 14 -21.79 -60.82 8.81
N GLU A 15 -21.50 -60.43 7.57
CA GLU A 15 -21.45 -61.31 6.39
C GLU A 15 -20.04 -61.84 6.06
N ASN A 16 -19.01 -61.64 6.91
CA ASN A 16 -17.61 -62.04 6.66
C ASN A 16 -16.97 -61.45 5.38
N LYS A 17 -17.51 -60.36 4.82
CA LYS A 17 -17.02 -59.73 3.58
C LYS A 17 -15.98 -58.64 3.84
N ILE A 18 -14.83 -59.03 4.37
CA ILE A 18 -13.73 -58.11 4.74
C ILE A 18 -13.23 -57.29 3.53
N GLY A 19 -13.14 -57.89 2.34
CA GLY A 19 -12.72 -57.20 1.11
C GLY A 19 -13.69 -56.10 0.66
N SER A 20 -15.00 -56.30 0.84
CA SER A 20 -16.01 -55.27 0.56
C SER A 20 -15.95 -54.15 1.60
N TYR A 21 -15.76 -54.49 2.88
CA TYR A 21 -15.59 -53.51 3.95
C TYR A 21 -14.43 -52.54 3.69
N LEU A 22 -13.27 -53.04 3.26
CA LEU A 22 -12.09 -52.20 2.96
C LEU A 22 -12.38 -51.19 1.83
N LYS A 23 -13.07 -51.60 0.77
CA LYS A 23 -13.46 -50.70 -0.33
C LYS A 23 -14.38 -49.58 0.14
N TYR A 24 -15.35 -49.88 0.99
CA TYR A 24 -16.27 -48.88 1.55
C TYR A 24 -15.57 -47.92 2.53
N ALA A 25 -14.66 -48.41 3.37
CA ALA A 25 -13.91 -47.57 4.30
C ALA A 25 -12.98 -46.59 3.56
N ILE A 26 -12.34 -47.02 2.46
CA ILE A 26 -11.54 -46.14 1.60
C ILE A 26 -12.42 -45.05 0.97
N GLY A 27 -13.62 -45.42 0.49
CA GLY A 27 -14.57 -44.45 -0.05
C GLY A 27 -15.02 -43.39 0.98
N GLU A 28 -15.26 -43.79 2.23
CA GLU A 28 -15.60 -42.86 3.32
C GLU A 28 -14.44 -41.89 3.63
N ILE A 29 -13.20 -42.39 3.68
CA ILE A 29 -12.02 -41.55 3.87
C ILE A 29 -11.87 -40.55 2.72
N LEU A 30 -11.98 -40.99 1.47
CA LEU A 30 -11.87 -40.11 0.30
C LEU A 30 -12.95 -39.02 0.31
N LEU A 31 -14.19 -39.34 0.66
CA LEU A 31 -15.27 -38.36 0.79
C LEU A 31 -14.98 -37.32 1.88
N VAL A 32 -14.47 -37.75 3.03
CA VAL A 32 -14.07 -36.84 4.11
C VAL A 32 -12.91 -35.94 3.67
N VAL A 33 -11.90 -36.52 3.01
CA VAL A 33 -10.74 -35.78 2.49
C VAL A 33 -11.18 -34.71 1.48
N ILE A 34 -12.07 -35.06 0.52
CA ILE A 34 -12.63 -34.08 -0.43
C ILE A 34 -13.39 -32.97 0.30
N GLY A 35 -14.18 -33.32 1.32
CA GLY A 35 -14.89 -32.32 2.13
C GLY A 35 -13.95 -31.34 2.84
N ILE A 36 -12.85 -31.85 3.42
CA ILE A 36 -11.83 -31.02 4.07
C ILE A 36 -11.11 -30.14 3.04
N LEU A 37 -10.73 -30.69 1.88
CA LEU A 37 -10.05 -29.93 0.83
C LEU A 37 -10.93 -28.79 0.30
N ILE A 38 -12.22 -29.04 0.07
CA ILE A 38 -13.16 -27.98 -0.35
C ILE A 38 -13.30 -26.92 0.76
N ALA A 39 -13.42 -27.33 2.02
CA ALA A 39 -13.51 -26.39 3.14
C ALA A 39 -12.24 -25.51 3.25
N LEU A 40 -11.06 -26.11 3.11
CA LEU A 40 -9.79 -25.39 3.07
C LEU A 40 -9.73 -24.44 1.87
N GLN A 41 -10.12 -24.89 0.69
CA GLN A 41 -10.10 -24.05 -0.52
C GLN A 41 -11.03 -22.84 -0.38
N VAL A 42 -12.23 -23.02 0.17
CA VAL A 42 -13.18 -21.93 0.41
C VAL A 42 -12.63 -20.95 1.44
N ASN A 43 -11.98 -21.44 2.50
CA ASN A 43 -11.35 -20.58 3.50
C ASN A 43 -10.21 -19.75 2.88
N ASN A 44 -9.31 -20.40 2.14
CA ASN A 44 -8.17 -19.74 1.48
C ASN A 44 -8.66 -18.69 0.48
N TRP A 45 -9.68 -19.00 -0.32
CA TRP A 45 -10.25 -18.04 -1.27
C TRP A 45 -10.86 -16.81 -0.58
N ASN A 46 -11.54 -17.00 0.57
CA ASN A 46 -12.07 -15.88 1.34
C ASN A 46 -10.96 -15.04 1.97
N GLU A 47 -9.86 -15.66 2.40
CA GLU A 47 -8.68 -14.96 2.93
C GLU A 47 -7.96 -14.15 1.85
N GLU A 48 -7.71 -14.73 0.68
CA GLU A 48 -7.14 -14.01 -0.48
C GLU A 48 -8.00 -12.80 -0.88
N ARG A 49 -9.33 -12.95 -0.88
CA ARG A 49 -10.26 -11.85 -1.18
C ARG A 49 -10.14 -10.72 -0.17
N LYS A 50 -10.02 -11.04 1.13
CA LYS A 50 -9.86 -10.03 2.19
C LYS A 50 -8.51 -9.32 2.07
N ASN A 51 -7.42 -10.07 1.90
CA ASN A 51 -6.10 -9.51 1.69
C ASN A 51 -6.08 -8.56 0.48
N LYS A 52 -6.70 -8.95 -0.64
CA LYS A 52 -6.83 -8.09 -1.81
C LYS A 52 -7.60 -6.79 -1.51
N GLN A 53 -8.68 -6.88 -0.74
CA GLN A 53 -9.45 -5.69 -0.35
C GLN A 53 -8.61 -4.76 0.54
N ASP A 54 -7.88 -5.30 1.51
CA ASP A 54 -7.00 -4.51 2.39
C ASP A 54 -5.90 -3.80 1.60
N ILE A 55 -5.26 -4.49 0.65
CA ILE A 55 -4.24 -3.88 -0.23
C ILE A 55 -4.82 -2.78 -1.12
N LEU A 56 -6.04 -2.96 -1.64
CA LEU A 56 -6.70 -1.92 -2.42
C LEU A 56 -7.03 -0.68 -1.59
N THR A 57 -7.38 -0.85 -0.31
CA THR A 57 -7.53 0.29 0.62
C THR A 57 -6.21 1.01 0.80
N ILE A 58 -5.12 0.30 1.07
CA ILE A 58 -3.78 0.91 1.20
C ILE A 58 -3.37 1.67 -0.07
N PHE A 59 -3.64 1.11 -1.26
CA PHE A 59 -3.39 1.81 -2.52
C PHE A 59 -4.23 3.08 -2.69
N SER A 60 -5.47 3.07 -2.20
CA SER A 60 -6.31 4.28 -2.18
C SER A 60 -5.72 5.34 -1.27
N ASP A 61 -5.23 4.95 -0.09
CA ASP A 61 -4.63 5.88 0.87
C ASP A 61 -3.34 6.49 0.29
N ILE A 62 -2.48 5.67 -0.33
CA ILE A 62 -1.28 6.16 -1.04
C ILE A 62 -1.66 7.11 -2.18
N GLN A 63 -2.72 6.80 -2.94
CA GLN A 63 -3.18 7.69 -4.00
C GLN A 63 -3.62 9.05 -3.45
N GLU A 64 -4.33 9.07 -2.32
CA GLU A 64 -4.75 10.31 -1.65
C GLU A 64 -3.54 11.09 -1.14
N ASP A 65 -2.58 10.43 -0.52
CA ASP A 65 -1.32 11.03 -0.07
C ASP A 65 -0.58 11.70 -1.23
N LEU A 66 -0.41 11.00 -2.36
CA LEU A 66 0.25 11.55 -3.54
C LEU A 66 -0.51 12.74 -4.16
N LEU A 67 -1.84 12.73 -4.12
CA LEU A 67 -2.64 13.86 -4.59
C LEU A 67 -2.47 15.08 -3.69
N ASN A 68 -2.36 14.88 -2.38
CA ASN A 68 -2.08 15.95 -1.42
C ASN A 68 -0.66 16.49 -1.61
N ASP A 69 0.33 15.62 -1.80
CA ASP A 69 1.71 16.02 -2.09
C ASP A 69 1.79 16.89 -3.35
N ILE A 70 1.10 16.51 -4.42
CA ILE A 70 1.02 17.32 -5.65
C ILE A 70 0.45 18.71 -5.37
N GLN A 71 -0.60 18.82 -4.54
CA GLN A 71 -1.17 20.13 -4.19
C GLN A 71 -0.20 20.98 -3.38
N GLU A 72 0.52 20.39 -2.43
CA GLU A 72 1.55 21.08 -1.65
C GLU A 72 2.71 21.53 -2.55
N PHE A 73 3.13 20.70 -3.51
CA PHE A 73 4.13 21.08 -4.51
C PHE A 73 3.64 22.24 -5.39
N ASP A 74 2.38 22.27 -5.80
CA ASP A 74 1.81 23.39 -6.56
C ASP A 74 1.83 24.70 -5.76
N LEU A 75 1.57 24.64 -4.45
CA LEU A 75 1.68 25.80 -3.56
C LEU A 75 3.14 26.26 -3.41
N ALA A 76 4.06 25.32 -3.21
CA ALA A 76 5.49 25.59 -3.15
C ALA A 76 5.99 26.22 -4.44
N LEU A 77 5.62 25.69 -5.61
CA LEU A 77 6.01 26.23 -6.92
C LEU A 77 5.51 27.65 -7.12
N LYS A 78 4.25 27.96 -6.77
CA LYS A 78 3.71 29.33 -6.83
C LYS A 78 4.49 30.28 -5.93
N TRP A 79 4.88 29.81 -4.74
CA TRP A 79 5.69 30.59 -3.83
C TRP A 79 7.10 30.86 -4.40
N TYR A 80 7.77 29.84 -4.95
CA TYR A 80 9.08 30.00 -5.59
C TYR A 80 9.04 30.89 -6.84
N GLN A 81 7.99 30.81 -7.66
CA GLN A 81 7.80 31.73 -8.80
C GLN A 81 7.74 33.19 -8.37
N LYS A 82 7.12 33.47 -7.21
CA LYS A 82 7.08 34.80 -6.63
C LYS A 82 8.47 35.24 -6.15
N LEU A 83 9.20 34.35 -5.49
CA LEU A 83 10.57 34.63 -5.07
C LEU A 83 11.49 34.91 -6.26
N ASP A 84 11.37 34.16 -7.35
CA ASP A 84 12.15 34.37 -8.58
C ASP A 84 11.93 35.78 -9.13
N SER A 85 10.67 36.22 -9.23
CA SER A 85 10.32 37.56 -9.69
C SER A 85 10.91 38.67 -8.80
N ILE A 86 10.84 38.50 -7.48
CA ILE A 86 11.44 39.46 -6.53
C ILE A 86 12.97 39.46 -6.67
N THR A 87 13.57 38.28 -6.79
CA THR A 87 15.02 38.09 -6.93
C THR A 87 15.53 38.73 -8.23
N ASP A 88 14.81 38.56 -9.34
CA ASP A 88 15.09 39.22 -10.61
C ASP A 88 15.06 40.75 -10.49
N HIS A 89 14.08 41.29 -9.77
CA HIS A 89 13.99 42.73 -9.51
C HIS A 89 15.14 43.24 -8.63
N ILE A 90 15.61 42.45 -7.68
CA ILE A 90 16.79 42.79 -6.86
C ILE A 90 18.06 42.78 -7.73
N ILE A 91 18.29 41.71 -8.48
CA ILE A 91 19.51 41.53 -9.29
C ILE A 91 19.58 42.56 -10.42
N SER A 92 18.45 42.90 -11.03
CA SER A 92 18.38 43.95 -12.07
C SER A 92 18.46 45.38 -11.53
N GLY A 93 18.51 45.57 -10.20
CA GLY A 93 18.57 46.88 -9.55
C GLY A 93 17.26 47.68 -9.61
N LYS A 94 16.15 47.03 -10.00
CA LYS A 94 14.81 47.65 -9.98
C LYS A 94 14.27 47.82 -8.56
N LEU A 95 14.66 46.93 -7.65
CA LEU A 95 14.43 47.07 -6.22
C LEU A 95 15.70 47.57 -5.54
N THR A 96 15.58 48.68 -4.82
CA THR A 96 16.68 49.33 -4.11
C THR A 96 16.54 49.13 -2.60
N LYS A 97 17.62 49.36 -1.85
CA LYS A 97 17.61 49.31 -0.38
C LYS A 97 16.50 50.15 0.24
N GLU A 98 16.19 51.30 -0.34
CA GLU A 98 15.18 52.22 0.18
C GLU A 98 13.76 51.64 0.05
N ASP A 99 13.50 50.86 -0.99
CA ASP A 99 12.23 50.13 -1.16
C ASP A 99 12.02 49.12 -0.02
N PHE A 100 13.07 48.42 0.43
CA PHE A 100 12.96 47.51 1.58
C PHE A 100 12.73 48.26 2.90
N LEU A 101 13.31 49.44 3.08
CA LEU A 101 13.19 50.21 4.33
C LEU A 101 11.85 50.93 4.46
N ASN A 102 11.28 51.37 3.33
CA ASN A 102 10.07 52.19 3.31
C ASN A 102 8.79 51.38 3.08
N ASN A 103 8.90 50.14 2.60
CA ASN A 103 7.74 49.32 2.28
C ASN A 103 7.38 48.38 3.44
N GLN A 104 6.10 48.37 3.84
CA GLN A 104 5.60 47.46 4.89
C GLN A 104 5.33 46.04 4.37
N ASP A 105 5.54 45.83 3.06
CA ASP A 105 5.33 44.55 2.43
C ASP A 105 6.39 43.53 2.86
N ARG A 106 5.96 42.62 3.74
CA ARG A 106 6.80 41.53 4.25
C ARG A 106 7.24 40.57 3.14
N GLU A 107 6.58 40.60 1.99
CA GLU A 107 6.88 39.72 0.86
C GLU A 107 8.26 40.00 0.26
N LEU A 108 8.72 41.26 0.29
CA LEU A 108 10.05 41.62 -0.19
C LEU A 108 11.18 40.94 0.58
N PHE A 109 10.97 40.62 1.87
CA PHE A 109 11.97 39.98 2.71
C PHE A 109 11.97 38.45 2.60
N GLN A 110 10.98 37.84 1.94
CA GLN A 110 10.86 36.39 1.84
C GLN A 110 12.05 35.68 1.18
N PRO A 111 12.70 36.20 0.10
CA PRO A 111 13.82 35.52 -0.54
C PRO A 111 15.00 35.25 0.40
N GLY A 112 15.22 36.11 1.40
CA GLY A 112 16.34 36.01 2.34
C GLY A 112 16.00 35.38 3.69
N LEU A 113 14.71 35.20 4.02
CA LEU A 113 14.27 34.85 5.37
C LEU A 113 13.39 33.60 5.45
N SER A 114 13.01 33.01 4.31
CA SER A 114 12.02 31.92 4.31
C SER A 114 12.35 30.89 3.26
N TYR A 115 11.97 29.64 3.54
CA TYR A 115 11.89 28.55 2.59
C TYR A 115 10.51 27.89 2.75
N TYR A 116 9.96 27.33 1.66
CA TYR A 116 8.71 26.59 1.74
C TYR A 116 9.02 25.17 2.24
N GLY A 117 8.69 24.88 3.49
CA GLY A 117 8.84 23.54 4.05
C GLY A 117 7.77 22.61 3.50
N ILE A 118 8.18 21.54 2.84
CA ILE A 118 7.27 20.50 2.34
C ILE A 118 7.33 19.34 3.32
N LEU A 119 6.17 18.94 3.86
CA LEU A 119 6.04 17.80 4.75
C LEU A 119 5.37 16.66 3.97
N GLN A 120 6.16 15.68 3.54
CA GLN A 120 5.65 14.46 2.91
C GLN A 120 5.46 13.39 3.98
N SER A 121 4.35 12.64 3.90
CA SER A 121 4.08 11.50 4.77
C SER A 121 4.28 10.22 3.98
N ASP A 122 5.10 9.30 4.49
CA ASP A 122 5.31 7.98 3.90
C ASP A 122 4.50 6.89 4.63
N GLN A 123 3.58 7.27 5.54
CA GLN A 123 2.91 6.33 6.43
C GLN A 123 2.14 5.22 5.69
N SER A 124 1.37 5.58 4.67
CA SER A 124 0.61 4.61 3.86
C SER A 124 1.53 3.67 3.08
N TYR A 125 2.68 4.17 2.62
CA TYR A 125 3.73 3.35 2.01
C TYR A 125 4.39 2.41 3.04
N GLN A 126 4.67 2.87 4.26
CA GLN A 126 5.20 2.01 5.33
C GLN A 126 4.20 0.90 5.71
N PHE A 127 2.89 1.20 5.75
CA PHE A 127 1.86 0.17 5.96
C PHE A 127 1.83 -0.87 4.84
N LEU A 128 2.05 -0.45 3.60
CA LEU A 128 2.15 -1.33 2.45
C LEU A 128 3.36 -2.27 2.56
N LEU A 129 4.54 -1.74 2.91
CA LEU A 129 5.75 -2.54 3.12
C LEU A 129 5.58 -3.57 4.25
N ASN A 130 4.96 -3.15 5.36
CA ASN A 130 4.65 -4.04 6.48
C ASN A 130 3.63 -5.14 6.13
N SER A 131 2.94 -5.00 4.99
CA SER A 131 1.93 -5.95 4.49
C SER A 131 2.42 -6.79 3.31
N GLN A 132 3.72 -6.78 2.96
CA GLN A 132 4.23 -7.39 1.73
C GLN A 132 3.81 -8.86 1.54
N ASP A 133 3.76 -9.63 2.64
CA ASP A 133 3.49 -11.07 2.60
C ASP A 133 2.06 -11.40 2.16
N LYS A 134 1.18 -10.40 2.19
CA LYS A 134 -0.24 -10.51 1.81
C LYS A 134 -0.52 -9.98 0.41
N ILE A 135 0.46 -9.40 -0.27
CA ILE A 135 0.28 -8.72 -1.55
C ILE A 135 0.14 -9.74 -2.68
N PRO A 136 -1.00 -9.75 -3.41
CA PRO A 136 -1.15 -10.56 -4.60
C PRO A 136 -0.05 -10.28 -5.64
N LEU A 137 0.46 -11.33 -6.29
CA LEU A 137 1.54 -11.24 -7.28
C LEU A 137 1.20 -10.31 -8.46
N GLU A 138 -0.09 -10.14 -8.77
CA GLU A 138 -0.58 -9.20 -9.79
C GLU A 138 -0.21 -7.73 -9.52
N TYR A 139 0.11 -7.37 -8.27
CA TYR A 139 0.50 -6.00 -7.90
C TYR A 139 2.02 -5.80 -7.81
N LYS A 140 2.84 -6.79 -8.17
CA LYS A 140 4.29 -6.72 -8.07
C LYS A 140 4.91 -5.53 -8.82
N GLU A 141 4.39 -5.19 -10.00
CA GLU A 141 4.89 -4.05 -10.77
C GLU A 141 4.51 -2.72 -10.12
N ILE A 142 3.32 -2.61 -9.53
CA ILE A 142 2.90 -1.42 -8.79
C ILE A 142 3.80 -1.23 -7.56
N MET A 143 4.08 -2.31 -6.82
CA MET A 143 5.00 -2.30 -5.69
C MET A 143 6.37 -1.76 -6.10
N LYS A 144 6.91 -2.23 -7.22
CA LYS A 144 8.21 -1.75 -7.71
C LYS A 144 8.20 -0.26 -8.02
N SER A 145 7.15 0.24 -8.66
CA SER A 145 7.01 1.67 -8.97
C SER A 145 6.89 2.52 -7.70
N LEU A 146 6.11 2.07 -6.72
CA LEU A 146 5.98 2.75 -5.43
C LEU A 146 7.31 2.74 -4.67
N SER A 147 8.02 1.62 -4.63
CA SER A 147 9.34 1.58 -3.98
C SER A 147 10.34 2.51 -4.65
N SER A 148 10.37 2.59 -5.98
CA SER A 148 11.22 3.54 -6.69
C SER A 148 10.92 4.98 -6.28
N LEU A 149 9.64 5.34 -6.18
CA LEU A 149 9.20 6.69 -5.80
C LEU A 149 9.68 7.06 -4.38
N TYR A 150 9.39 6.21 -3.39
CA TYR A 150 9.68 6.54 -1.99
C TYR A 150 11.15 6.30 -1.59
N GLU A 151 11.91 5.44 -2.28
CA GLU A 151 13.32 5.18 -1.98
C GLU A 151 14.28 6.15 -2.68
N GLU A 152 13.96 6.65 -3.88
CA GLU A 152 14.79 7.66 -4.57
C GLU A 152 14.84 8.98 -3.79
N ASP A 153 13.74 9.39 -3.17
CA ASP A 153 13.67 10.61 -2.36
C ASP A 153 14.54 10.55 -1.11
N GLN A 154 14.70 9.37 -0.48
CA GLN A 154 15.62 9.22 0.65
C GLN A 154 17.08 9.44 0.25
N TYR A 155 17.47 9.03 -0.96
CA TYR A 155 18.84 9.22 -1.43
C TYR A 155 19.15 10.70 -1.69
N PHE A 156 18.20 11.44 -2.28
CA PHE A 156 18.37 12.86 -2.56
C PHE A 156 18.41 13.71 -1.27
N LEU A 157 17.57 13.40 -0.29
CA LEU A 157 17.57 14.08 1.01
C LEU A 157 18.85 13.81 1.79
N ASN A 158 19.35 12.57 1.81
CA ASN A 158 20.62 12.26 2.50
C ASN A 158 21.82 13.00 1.89
N CYS A 159 21.82 13.25 0.57
CA CYS A 159 22.89 14.03 -0.08
C CYS A 159 22.87 15.54 0.23
N LEU A 160 21.75 16.09 0.72
CA LEU A 160 21.62 17.53 1.03
C LEU A 160 22.05 17.87 2.47
N PHE A 161 22.19 16.86 3.33
CA PHE A 161 22.50 17.03 4.76
C PHE A 161 23.84 16.42 5.20
N ASP A 162 24.63 15.88 4.27
CA ASP A 162 26.05 15.50 4.45
C ASP A 162 26.99 16.55 3.83
#